data_AF-A0A2P8VSQ5-F1
#
_entry.id   AF-A0A2P8VSQ5-F1
#
_cell.length_a   1.000
_cell.length_b   1.000
_cell.length_c   1.000
_cell.angle_alpha   90.00
_cell.angle_beta   90.00
_cell.angle_gamma   90.00
#
_symmetry.space_group_name_H-M   'P 1'
#
loop_
_entity.id
_entity.type
_entity.pdbx_description
1 polymer ?
#
loop_
_entity_poly.entity_id
_entity_poly.type
_entity_poly.pdbx_seq_one_letter_code
_entity_poly.pdbx_strand_id
1 'polypeptide(L)'
;MYQAFTEDEWNTLLQAPMQAVMAVCLADRVDPVTFLQELKAGVMIVTEELGRSDIAGELTSALVSDMAKLDAADALGGEQLQLKKQFELLGLIQTFKKSSEGRDYVVSYMQKVAAILDAKVTGVQATELKEWLMSVATKVAEAQKEGGVMGIGASRISEKEHDVLRKMAVALGLSR
;
A
#
# COMPACT_ATOMS: atom_id res chain seq x y z
N MET A 1 16.79 2.42 9.83
CA MET A 1 16.28 1.13 10.32
C MET A 1 15.91 1.29 11.79
N TYR A 2 14.71 0.87 12.19
CA TYR A 2 14.30 0.91 13.59
C TYR A 2 14.93 -0.27 14.36
N GLN A 3 15.59 0.00 15.50
CA GLN A 3 16.53 -0.94 16.15
C GLN A 3 15.90 -2.26 16.63
N ALA A 4 14.58 -2.35 16.72
CA ALA A 4 13.87 -3.54 17.19
C ALA A 4 13.68 -4.64 16.12
N PHE A 5 13.94 -4.35 14.83
CA PHE A 5 13.67 -5.26 13.72
C PHE A 5 14.95 -5.86 13.15
N THR A 6 14.86 -7.07 12.58
CA THR A 6 15.88 -7.57 11.66
C THR A 6 15.79 -6.85 10.31
N GLU A 7 16.81 -7.01 9.46
CA GLU A 7 16.79 -6.45 8.10
C GLU A 7 15.60 -6.99 7.27
N ASP A 8 15.35 -8.30 7.31
CA ASP A 8 14.24 -8.93 6.59
C ASP A 8 12.86 -8.49 7.10
N GLU A 9 12.72 -8.34 8.43
CA GLU A 9 11.50 -7.83 9.05
C GLU A 9 11.26 -6.38 8.61
N TRP A 10 12.30 -5.54 8.67
CA TRP A 10 12.20 -4.14 8.25
C TRP A 10 11.89 -4.00 6.76
N ASN A 11 12.54 -4.78 5.90
CA ASN A 11 12.25 -4.83 4.48
C ASN A 11 10.81 -5.26 4.18
N THR A 12 10.24 -6.14 5.01
CA THR A 12 8.82 -6.51 4.91
C THR A 12 7.92 -5.30 5.23
N LEU A 13 8.25 -4.50 6.24
CA LEU A 13 7.48 -3.29 6.57
C LEU A 13 7.63 -2.22 5.47
N LEU A 14 8.83 -2.01 4.94
CA LEU A 14 9.11 -1.00 3.90
C LEU A 14 8.32 -1.23 2.61
N GLN A 15 8.05 -2.49 2.26
CA GLN A 15 7.30 -2.85 1.06
C GLN A 15 5.78 -2.85 1.27
N ALA A 16 5.29 -2.85 2.52
CA ALA A 16 3.88 -2.96 2.84
C ALA A 16 2.97 -1.91 2.16
N PRO A 17 3.36 -0.62 2.03
CA PRO A 17 2.52 0.38 1.35
C PRO A 17 2.23 0.03 -0.11
N MET A 18 3.21 -0.50 -0.85
CA MET A 18 3.02 -0.93 -2.25
C MET A 18 2.15 -2.19 -2.34
N GLN A 19 2.19 -3.07 -1.35
CA GLN A 19 1.27 -4.20 -1.25
C GLN A 19 -0.18 -3.72 -1.01
N ALA A 20 -0.36 -2.65 -0.25
CA ALA A 20 -1.65 -2.02 -0.03
C ALA A 20 -2.23 -1.43 -1.34
N VAL A 21 -1.39 -0.78 -2.16
CA VAL A 21 -1.76 -0.33 -3.52
C VAL A 21 -2.20 -1.51 -4.38
N MET A 22 -1.41 -2.60 -4.39
CA MET A 22 -1.72 -3.80 -5.17
C MET A 22 -3.06 -4.43 -4.77
N ALA A 23 -3.38 -4.45 -3.47
CA ALA A 23 -4.66 -4.99 -2.99
C ALA A 23 -5.84 -4.32 -3.70
N VAL A 24 -5.85 -2.99 -3.70
CA VAL A 24 -6.94 -2.18 -4.26
C VAL A 24 -7.00 -2.31 -5.78
N CYS A 25 -5.87 -2.17 -6.48
CA CYS A 25 -5.84 -2.27 -7.95
C CYS A 25 -6.26 -3.66 -8.46
N LEU A 26 -6.11 -4.70 -7.64
CA LEU A 26 -6.56 -6.06 -7.96
C LEU A 26 -8.00 -6.35 -7.52
N ALA A 27 -8.69 -5.43 -6.86
CA ALA A 27 -10.06 -5.64 -6.38
C ALA A 27 -11.04 -5.86 -7.53
N ASP A 28 -10.88 -5.07 -8.60
CA ASP A 28 -11.76 -5.03 -9.75
C ASP A 28 -11.11 -5.57 -11.03
N ARG A 29 -11.97 -5.79 -12.04
CA ARG A 29 -11.53 -6.09 -13.40
C ARG A 29 -11.83 -4.87 -14.24
N VAL A 30 -10.79 -4.10 -14.54
CA VAL A 30 -10.85 -2.94 -15.43
C VAL A 30 -10.05 -3.22 -16.70
N ASP A 31 -10.18 -2.36 -17.70
CA ASP A 31 -9.34 -2.48 -18.89
C ASP A 31 -7.85 -2.16 -18.55
N PRO A 32 -6.90 -2.63 -19.38
CA PRO A 32 -5.47 -2.47 -19.07
C PRO A 32 -5.00 -1.02 -18.92
N VAL A 33 -5.62 -0.05 -19.60
CA VAL A 33 -5.21 1.36 -19.53
C VAL A 33 -5.64 1.94 -18.19
N THR A 34 -6.90 1.72 -17.80
CA THR A 34 -7.41 2.12 -16.48
C THR A 34 -6.60 1.47 -15.37
N PHE A 35 -6.31 0.17 -15.47
CA PHE A 35 -5.46 -0.53 -14.49
C PHE A 35 -4.08 0.11 -14.33
N LEU A 36 -3.43 0.52 -15.43
CA LEU A 36 -2.15 1.23 -15.35
C LEU A 36 -2.28 2.61 -14.70
N GLN A 37 -3.37 3.33 -14.96
CA GLN A 37 -3.65 4.62 -14.30
C GLN A 37 -3.86 4.45 -12.79
N GLU A 38 -4.56 3.39 -12.39
CA GLU A 38 -4.76 3.02 -10.98
C GLU A 38 -3.44 2.72 -10.27
N LEU A 39 -2.55 1.94 -10.90
CA LEU A 39 -1.20 1.70 -10.38
C LEU A 39 -0.41 3.00 -10.24
N LYS A 40 -0.47 3.89 -11.24
CA LYS A 40 0.21 5.20 -11.20
C LYS A 40 -0.31 6.05 -10.03
N ALA A 41 -1.63 6.16 -9.89
CA ALA A 41 -2.26 6.91 -8.81
C ALA A 41 -1.87 6.35 -7.43
N GLY A 42 -1.85 5.02 -7.30
CA GLY A 42 -1.43 4.38 -6.05
C GLY A 42 0.03 4.63 -5.70
N VAL A 43 0.94 4.58 -6.68
CA VAL A 43 2.35 4.95 -6.48
C VAL A 43 2.48 6.41 -6.07
N MET A 44 1.74 7.32 -6.71
CA MET A 44 1.73 8.74 -6.35
C MET A 44 1.28 8.97 -4.91
N ILE A 45 0.21 8.30 -4.47
CA ILE A 45 -0.27 8.39 -3.08
C ILE A 45 0.80 7.94 -2.09
N VAL A 46 1.48 6.83 -2.37
CA VAL A 46 2.58 6.40 -1.50
C VAL A 46 3.68 7.47 -1.45
N THR A 47 4.08 8.03 -2.60
CA THR A 47 5.07 9.11 -2.67
C THR A 47 4.64 10.36 -1.90
N GLU A 48 3.37 10.75 -1.99
CA GLU A 48 2.80 11.87 -1.24
C GLU A 48 2.85 11.62 0.27
N GLU A 49 2.50 10.40 0.71
CA GLU A 49 2.61 10.02 2.12
C GLU A 49 4.05 10.07 2.62
N LEU A 50 5.05 9.80 1.78
CA LEU A 50 6.46 9.93 2.16
C LEU A 50 6.89 11.39 2.36
N GLY A 51 6.20 12.35 1.75
CA GLY A 51 6.46 13.78 1.87
C GLY A 51 5.79 14.44 3.08
N ARG A 52 4.95 13.71 3.82
CA ARG A 52 4.20 14.26 4.95
C ARG A 52 5.06 14.43 6.19
N SER A 53 4.89 15.58 6.85
CA SER A 53 5.56 15.89 8.12
C SER A 53 4.69 15.63 9.35
N ASP A 54 3.41 15.33 9.16
CA ASP A 54 2.38 15.18 10.20
C ASP A 54 2.01 13.69 10.47
N ILE A 55 2.94 12.78 10.21
CA ILE A 55 2.73 11.34 10.38
C ILE A 55 2.75 10.98 11.86
N ALA A 56 1.65 10.38 12.33
CA ALA A 56 1.52 9.92 13.70
C ALA A 56 2.35 8.65 13.97
N GLY A 57 2.92 8.58 15.18
CA GLY A 57 3.66 7.42 15.68
C GLY A 57 5.12 7.37 15.25
N GLU A 58 6.03 7.24 16.23
CA GLU A 58 7.47 7.23 15.99
C GLU A 58 7.92 6.12 15.03
N LEU A 59 7.29 4.94 15.11
CA LEU A 59 7.58 3.80 14.24
C LEU A 59 7.19 4.10 12.78
N THR A 60 6.00 4.66 12.58
CA THR A 60 5.51 5.05 11.26
C THR A 60 6.39 6.13 10.65
N SER A 61 6.75 7.15 11.42
CA SER A 61 7.69 8.19 10.97
C SER A 61 9.07 7.61 10.61
N ALA A 62 9.58 6.66 11.39
CA ALA A 62 10.84 5.99 11.09
C ALA A 62 10.78 5.19 9.78
N LEU A 63 9.68 4.45 9.55
CA LEU A 63 9.47 3.70 8.31
C LEU A 63 9.43 4.63 7.10
N VAL A 64 8.63 5.69 7.18
CA VAL A 64 8.48 6.68 6.12
C VAL A 64 9.79 7.41 5.84
N SER A 65 10.53 7.80 6.88
CA SER A 65 11.84 8.42 6.73
C SER A 65 12.83 7.52 6.00
N ASP A 66 12.83 6.22 6.30
CA ASP A 66 13.71 5.27 5.62
C ASP A 66 13.28 5.01 4.17
N MET A 67 11.99 4.92 3.89
CA MET A 67 11.48 4.86 2.51
C MET A 67 11.89 6.11 1.72
N ALA A 68 11.76 7.31 2.29
CA ALA A 68 12.17 8.56 1.65
C ALA A 68 13.69 8.61 1.39
N LYS A 69 14.51 8.04 2.28
CA LYS A 69 15.97 7.90 2.07
C LYS A 69 16.29 6.92 0.93
N LEU A 70 15.56 5.80 0.85
CA LEU A 70 15.71 4.85 -0.26
C LEU A 70 15.39 5.52 -1.59
N ASP A 71 14.30 6.30 -1.65
CA ASP A 71 13.93 7.07 -2.83
C ASP A 71 15.00 8.11 -3.19
N ALA A 72 15.52 8.85 -2.21
CA ALA A 72 16.56 9.84 -2.42
C ALA A 72 17.92 9.24 -2.84
N ALA A 73 18.16 7.97 -2.51
CA ALA A 73 19.37 7.23 -2.88
C ALA A 73 19.26 6.54 -4.25
N ASP A 74 18.06 6.48 -4.85
CA ASP A 74 17.88 5.91 -6.19
C ASP A 74 18.57 6.78 -7.25
N ALA A 75 19.05 6.14 -8.32
CA ALA A 75 19.65 6.85 -9.45
C ALA A 75 18.62 7.68 -10.23
N LEU A 76 17.34 7.31 -10.13
CA LEU A 76 16.22 8.03 -10.73
C LEU A 76 15.55 8.94 -9.69
N GLY A 77 15.07 10.09 -10.14
CA GLY A 77 14.27 11.01 -9.33
C GLY A 77 12.93 11.34 -9.98
N GLY A 78 12.07 12.05 -9.24
CA GLY A 78 10.81 12.58 -9.77
C GLY A 78 9.93 11.54 -10.46
N GLU A 79 9.40 11.88 -11.64
CA GLU A 79 8.49 11.03 -12.41
C GLU A 79 9.15 9.72 -12.87
N GLN A 80 10.48 9.71 -13.15
CA GLN A 80 11.18 8.50 -13.58
C GLN A 80 11.23 7.44 -12.47
N LEU A 81 11.43 7.86 -11.22
CA LEU A 81 11.38 6.95 -10.07
C LEU A 81 9.97 6.40 -9.86
N GLN A 82 8.93 7.25 -10.00
CA GLN A 82 7.53 6.82 -9.91
C GLN A 82 7.20 5.79 -11.00
N LEU A 83 7.65 6.01 -12.23
CA LEU A 83 7.47 5.08 -13.34
C LEU A 83 8.18 3.75 -13.08
N LYS A 84 9.41 3.78 -12.55
CA LYS A 84 10.13 2.56 -12.12
C LYS A 84 9.31 1.76 -11.11
N LYS A 85 8.83 2.40 -10.04
CA LYS A 85 8.01 1.75 -9.00
C LYS A 85 6.72 1.17 -9.57
N GLN A 86 6.07 1.88 -10.48
CA GLN A 86 4.87 1.40 -11.19
C GLN A 86 5.18 0.11 -11.97
N PHE A 87 6.30 0.06 -12.69
CA PHE A 87 6.70 -1.13 -13.44
C PHE A 87 7.17 -2.29 -12.57
N GLU A 88 7.84 -2.02 -11.45
CA GLU A 88 8.19 -3.07 -10.47
C GLU A 88 6.92 -3.72 -9.88
N LEU A 89 5.93 -2.89 -9.54
CA LEU A 89 4.63 -3.38 -9.05
C LEU A 89 3.88 -4.17 -10.13
N LEU A 90 3.84 -3.68 -11.37
CA LEU A 90 3.27 -4.39 -12.50
C LEU A 90 3.97 -5.73 -12.73
N GLY A 91 5.31 -5.75 -12.67
CA GLY A 91 6.13 -6.94 -12.83
C GLY A 91 5.82 -8.01 -11.79
N LEU A 92 5.62 -7.60 -10.52
CA LEU A 92 5.14 -8.50 -9.47
C LEU A 92 3.76 -9.06 -9.80
N ILE A 93 2.81 -8.21 -10.20
CA ILE A 93 1.43 -8.61 -10.51
C ILE A 93 1.39 -9.64 -11.65
N GLN A 94 2.24 -9.47 -12.66
CA GLN A 94 2.34 -10.37 -13.82
C GLN A 94 2.82 -11.78 -13.47
N THR A 95 3.38 -11.99 -12.27
CA THR A 95 3.74 -13.34 -11.80
C THR A 95 2.53 -14.18 -11.39
N PHE A 96 1.38 -13.55 -11.12
CA PHE A 96 0.14 -14.23 -10.75
C PHE A 96 -0.67 -14.63 -11.98
N LYS A 97 -1.35 -15.77 -11.91
CA LYS A 97 -2.22 -16.23 -13.01
C LYS A 97 -3.58 -15.53 -13.00
N LYS A 98 -4.01 -15.08 -11.82
CA LYS A 98 -5.33 -14.45 -11.58
C LYS A 98 -5.21 -13.36 -10.53
N SER A 99 -6.05 -12.33 -10.64
CA SER A 99 -6.12 -11.26 -9.62
C SER A 99 -6.45 -11.78 -8.23
N SER A 100 -7.18 -12.90 -8.10
CA SER A 100 -7.43 -13.53 -6.80
C SER A 100 -6.15 -14.02 -6.12
N GLU A 101 -5.20 -14.59 -6.86
CA GLU A 101 -3.91 -15.05 -6.31
C GLU A 101 -3.09 -13.87 -5.77
N GLY A 102 -3.09 -12.75 -6.51
CA GLY A 102 -2.45 -11.52 -6.03
C GLY A 102 -3.12 -10.94 -4.79
N ARG A 103 -4.46 -10.99 -4.70
CA ARG A 103 -5.17 -10.57 -3.48
C ARG A 103 -4.86 -11.48 -2.29
N ASP A 104 -4.82 -12.79 -2.48
CA ASP A 104 -4.47 -13.77 -1.44
C ASP A 104 -3.02 -13.58 -0.97
N TYR A 105 -2.12 -13.25 -1.90
CA TYR A 105 -0.74 -12.86 -1.60
C TYR A 105 -0.70 -11.61 -0.71
N VAL A 106 -1.42 -10.54 -1.05
CA VAL A 106 -1.47 -9.31 -0.23
C VAL A 106 -2.02 -9.59 1.17
N VAL A 107 -3.11 -10.37 1.27
CA VAL A 107 -3.67 -10.74 2.58
C VAL A 107 -2.62 -11.47 3.44
N SER A 108 -1.91 -12.43 2.86
CA SER A 108 -0.84 -13.16 3.54
C SER A 108 0.31 -12.22 3.94
N TYR A 109 0.64 -11.26 3.08
CA TYR A 109 1.65 -10.24 3.36
C TYR A 109 1.26 -9.36 4.56
N MET A 110 0.01 -8.91 4.61
CA MET A 110 -0.51 -8.05 5.68
C MET A 110 -0.61 -8.81 7.00
N GLN A 111 -0.92 -10.11 6.98
CA GLN A 111 -0.82 -10.98 8.16
C GLN A 111 0.63 -11.07 8.68
N LYS A 112 1.61 -11.20 7.77
CA LYS A 112 3.04 -11.20 8.15
C LYS A 112 3.45 -9.86 8.78
N VAL A 113 3.01 -8.74 8.20
CA VAL A 113 3.22 -7.39 8.76
C VAL A 113 2.63 -7.30 10.17
N ALA A 114 1.38 -7.74 10.36
CA ALA A 114 0.73 -7.72 11.66
C ALA A 114 1.50 -8.54 12.71
N ALA A 115 1.91 -9.76 12.36
CA ALA A 115 2.67 -10.64 13.24
C ALA A 115 4.04 -10.04 13.63
N ILE A 116 4.75 -9.39 12.69
CA ILE A 116 6.01 -8.69 12.98
C ILE A 116 5.77 -7.56 13.99
N LEU A 117 4.73 -6.75 13.78
CA LEU A 117 4.45 -5.60 14.65
C LEU A 117 4.02 -6.04 16.06
N ASP A 118 3.09 -7.00 16.14
CA ASP A 118 2.56 -7.48 17.42
C ASP A 118 3.63 -8.19 18.27
N ALA A 119 4.69 -8.70 17.65
CA ALA A 119 5.79 -9.36 18.34
C ALA A 119 6.91 -8.42 18.80
N LYS A 120 7.13 -7.28 18.13
CA LYS A 120 8.36 -6.48 18.27
C LYS A 120 8.17 -5.12 18.92
N VAL A 121 6.96 -4.56 18.86
CA VAL A 121 6.70 -3.20 19.32
C VAL A 121 5.50 -3.17 20.26
N THR A 122 5.29 -2.03 20.91
CA THR A 122 4.13 -1.85 21.77
C THR A 122 2.83 -1.91 20.96
N GLY A 123 1.72 -2.29 21.60
CA GLY A 123 0.42 -2.34 20.93
C GLY A 123 -0.01 -1.00 20.32
N VAL A 124 0.40 0.12 20.92
CA VAL A 124 0.16 1.47 20.37
C VAL A 124 0.93 1.67 19.07
N GLN A 125 2.26 1.45 19.07
CA GLN A 125 3.09 1.59 17.87
C GLN A 125 2.64 0.65 16.74
N ALA A 126 2.28 -0.59 17.08
CA ALA A 126 1.75 -1.55 16.11
C ALA A 126 0.45 -1.02 15.49
N THR A 127 -0.49 -0.54 16.32
CA THR A 127 -1.79 -0.04 15.86
C THR A 127 -1.63 1.19 14.97
N GLU A 128 -0.80 2.17 15.36
CA GLU A 128 -0.54 3.38 14.57
C GLU A 128 -0.03 3.06 13.16
N LEU A 129 0.93 2.13 13.04
CA LEU A 129 1.45 1.77 11.72
C LEU A 129 0.42 0.98 10.88
N LYS A 130 -0.34 0.08 11.50
CA LYS A 130 -1.41 -0.69 10.84
C LYS A 130 -2.50 0.25 10.33
N GLU A 131 -2.93 1.22 11.14
CA GLU A 131 -3.91 2.24 10.75
C GLU A 131 -3.38 3.13 9.63
N TRP A 132 -2.11 3.52 9.68
CA TRP A 132 -1.49 4.26 8.59
C TRP A 132 -1.50 3.46 7.27
N LEU A 133 -1.13 2.18 7.28
CA LEU A 133 -1.22 1.30 6.10
C LEU A 133 -2.65 1.19 5.55
N MET A 134 -3.65 1.07 6.44
CA MET A 134 -5.07 1.12 6.04
C MET A 134 -5.45 2.46 5.41
N SER A 135 -4.93 3.56 5.93
CA SER A 135 -5.17 4.90 5.38
C SER A 135 -4.61 5.04 3.96
N VAL A 136 -3.43 4.47 3.69
CA VAL A 136 -2.83 4.44 2.34
C VAL A 136 -3.77 3.75 1.37
N ALA A 137 -4.20 2.52 1.66
CA ALA A 137 -5.11 1.80 0.76
C ALA A 137 -6.47 2.49 0.59
N THR A 138 -6.99 3.11 1.66
CA THR A 138 -8.24 3.86 1.59
C THR A 138 -8.10 5.04 0.63
N LYS A 139 -7.01 5.80 0.71
CA LYS A 139 -6.71 6.88 -0.24
C LYS A 139 -6.57 6.37 -1.68
N VAL A 140 -5.96 5.19 -1.88
CA VAL A 140 -5.85 4.56 -3.21
C VAL A 140 -7.24 4.27 -3.78
N ALA A 141 -8.12 3.64 -3.00
CA ALA A 141 -9.50 3.36 -3.42
C ALA A 141 -10.33 4.64 -3.64
N GLU A 142 -9.98 5.74 -2.98
CA GLU A 142 -10.64 7.03 -3.17
C GLU A 142 -10.16 7.76 -4.43
N ALA A 143 -8.88 7.67 -4.78
CA ALA A 143 -8.33 8.37 -5.94
C ALA A 143 -8.77 7.80 -7.30
N GLN A 144 -9.13 6.51 -7.37
CA GLN A 144 -9.67 5.90 -8.60
C GLN A 144 -10.98 6.56 -9.07
N LYS A 145 -11.68 7.27 -8.17
CA LYS A 145 -12.94 7.96 -8.45
C LYS A 145 -12.78 9.21 -9.30
N GLU A 146 -11.61 9.84 -9.29
CA GLU A 146 -11.38 11.12 -9.98
C GLU A 146 -10.92 10.95 -11.43
N GLY A 147 -10.53 9.73 -11.83
CA GLY A 147 -9.99 9.43 -13.17
C GLY A 147 -10.89 8.65 -14.12
N GLY A 148 -12.02 8.10 -13.66
CA GLY A 148 -12.84 7.17 -14.43
C GLY A 148 -14.09 7.79 -15.08
N VAL A 149 -14.03 7.99 -16.41
CA VAL A 149 -15.15 8.05 -17.40
C VAL A 149 -16.39 8.92 -17.06
N MET A 150 -16.65 9.91 -17.92
CA MET A 150 -17.94 10.62 -18.04
C MET A 150 -19.15 9.68 -17.93
N GLY A 151 -19.99 9.88 -16.90
CA GLY A 151 -21.38 9.43 -16.96
C GLY A 151 -21.98 8.97 -15.62
N ILE A 152 -22.75 9.88 -15.01
CA ILE A 152 -23.75 9.62 -13.96
C ILE A 152 -23.15 9.32 -12.58
N GLY A 153 -23.14 10.35 -11.73
CA GLY A 153 -22.64 10.28 -10.37
C GLY A 153 -23.22 9.15 -9.54
N ALA A 154 -22.33 8.43 -8.87
CA ALA A 154 -22.57 7.83 -7.56
C ALA A 154 -21.22 7.69 -6.86
N SER A 155 -20.91 8.66 -6.02
CA SER A 155 -19.96 8.58 -4.92
C SER A 155 -20.06 7.23 -4.21
N ARG A 156 -19.06 6.34 -4.35
CA ARG A 156 -18.70 5.28 -3.38
C ARG A 156 -17.51 4.46 -3.89
N ILE A 157 -16.69 3.98 -2.95
CA ILE A 157 -15.74 2.87 -3.17
C ILE A 157 -16.56 1.67 -3.67
N SER A 158 -16.04 0.90 -4.62
CA SER A 158 -16.75 -0.26 -5.17
C SER A 158 -17.01 -1.31 -4.07
N GLU A 159 -18.04 -2.15 -4.21
CA GLU A 159 -18.28 -3.22 -3.24
C GLU A 159 -17.09 -4.19 -3.11
N LYS A 160 -16.34 -4.39 -4.20
CA LYS A 160 -15.17 -5.27 -4.21
C LYS A 160 -13.97 -4.61 -3.57
N GLU A 161 -13.76 -3.31 -3.82
CA GLU A 161 -12.73 -2.54 -3.11
C GLU A 161 -13.03 -2.52 -1.61
N HIS A 162 -14.29 -2.31 -1.21
CA HIS A 162 -14.72 -2.42 0.19
C HIS A 162 -14.43 -3.80 0.79
N ASP A 163 -14.68 -4.88 0.04
CA ASP A 163 -14.35 -6.24 0.49
C ASP A 163 -12.84 -6.45 0.66
N VAL A 164 -12.03 -5.92 -0.26
CA VAL A 164 -10.56 -5.96 -0.16
C VAL A 164 -10.06 -5.17 1.05
N LEU A 165 -10.55 -3.94 1.25
CA LEU A 165 -10.19 -3.11 2.40
C LEU A 165 -10.57 -3.81 3.71
N ARG A 166 -11.74 -4.46 3.77
CA ARG A 166 -12.15 -5.25 4.94
C ARG A 166 -11.21 -6.43 5.17
N LYS A 167 -10.88 -7.21 4.14
CA LYS A 167 -9.96 -8.35 4.25
C LYS A 167 -8.56 -7.92 4.71
N MET A 168 -8.08 -6.79 4.21
CA MET A 168 -6.82 -6.22 4.64
C MET A 168 -6.87 -5.73 6.09
N ALA A 169 -7.95 -5.07 6.52
CA ALA A 169 -8.12 -4.65 7.91
C ALA A 169 -8.15 -5.85 8.87
N VAL A 170 -8.82 -6.94 8.48
CA VAL A 170 -8.79 -8.21 9.22
C VAL A 170 -7.38 -8.81 9.25
N ALA A 171 -6.68 -8.82 8.12
CA ALA A 171 -5.30 -9.32 8.03
C ALA A 171 -4.32 -8.52 8.91
N LEU A 172 -4.55 -7.22 9.05
CA LEU A 172 -3.78 -6.34 9.95
C LEU A 172 -4.20 -6.47 11.42
N GLY A 173 -5.30 -7.16 11.72
CA GLY A 173 -5.83 -7.30 13.09
C GLY A 173 -6.55 -6.05 13.61
N LEU A 174 -7.01 -5.16 12.72
CA LEU A 174 -7.73 -3.93 13.08
C LEU A 174 -9.24 -4.12 13.19
N SER A 175 -9.78 -5.21 12.65
CA SER A 175 -11.20 -5.56 12.71
C SER A 175 -11.41 -6.70 13.71
N ARG A 176 -12.33 -6.53 14.66
CA ARG A 176 -12.81 -7.63 15.54
C ARG A 176 -13.78 -8.54 14.80
#